data_AF-A0A8H7IZ92-F1
#
_entry.id   AF-A0A8H7IZ92-F1
#
_cell.length_a   1.000
_cell.length_b   1.000
_cell.length_c   1.000
_cell.angle_alpha   90.00
_cell.angle_beta   90.00
_cell.angle_gamma   90.00
#
_symmetry.space_group_name_H-M   'P 1'
#
loop_
_entity.id
_entity.type
_entity.pdbx_description
1 polymer ?
#
loop_
_entity_poly.entity_id
_entity_poly.type
_entity_poly.pdbx_seq_one_letter_code
_entity_poly.pdbx_strand_id
1 'polypeptide(L)'
;MLPSVDRFKTVFSNSEVPEGAANMREKISGEMGEHAYWGSMRDRLAAAQDDELTGQKWSDSNAVANNTAHQSERNKRVRVRVPGKKDLCVIRSGQDWSATLPAERKLYLETMHPMLIKGMEFLRDDGQSIGCYTNNLWDVVDSSTSEANLGKTYGLGFFDDLSSLEYWSKSHQTHIDIFGGFLMYAKKLNNVLSLGLFHEIYVLEEDQQFFEYVGCHEETGMLNAMGKI
;
A
#
# COMPACT_ATOMS: atom_id res chain seq x y z
N MET A 1 -4.34 4.22 12.08
CA MET A 1 -4.00 5.41 11.30
C MET A 1 -5.26 6.26 11.22
N LEU A 2 -5.13 7.59 11.32
CA LEU A 2 -6.27 8.53 11.36
C LEU A 2 -6.01 9.70 10.41
N PRO A 3 -6.00 9.46 9.08
CA PRO A 3 -5.75 10.50 8.09
C PRO A 3 -6.86 11.57 8.13
N SER A 4 -6.48 12.82 7.90
CA SER A 4 -7.41 13.87 7.51
C SER A 4 -7.84 13.69 6.04
N VAL A 5 -9.01 14.21 5.68
CA VAL A 5 -9.62 13.99 4.34
C VAL A 5 -8.75 14.53 3.21
N ASP A 6 -8.01 15.61 3.45
CA ASP A 6 -7.10 16.25 2.51
C ASP A 6 -5.81 15.45 2.25
N ARG A 7 -5.41 14.58 3.17
CA ARG A 7 -4.21 13.73 3.07
C ARG A 7 -4.51 12.29 2.64
N PHE A 8 -5.66 12.10 2.03
CA PHE A 8 -6.13 10.80 1.55
C PHE A 8 -6.71 10.91 0.15
N LYS A 9 -6.43 9.92 -0.70
CA LYS A 9 -7.08 9.80 -2.01
C LYS A 9 -7.44 8.36 -2.34
N THR A 10 -8.38 8.20 -3.26
CA THR A 10 -8.77 6.91 -3.83
C THR A 10 -8.79 6.96 -5.35
N VAL A 11 -8.63 5.80 -5.99
CA VAL A 11 -9.03 5.59 -7.39
C VAL A 11 -9.61 4.19 -7.51
N PHE A 12 -10.63 4.06 -8.35
CA PHE A 12 -11.26 2.79 -8.66
C PHE A 12 -11.43 2.66 -10.17
N SER A 13 -11.21 1.46 -10.70
CA SER A 13 -11.56 1.11 -12.08
C SER A 13 -13.04 0.76 -12.25
N ASN A 14 -13.73 0.43 -11.14
CA ASN A 14 -15.16 0.13 -11.10
C ASN A 14 -15.81 0.91 -9.94
N SER A 15 -16.95 1.55 -10.21
CA SER A 15 -17.74 2.30 -9.23
C SER A 15 -18.77 1.44 -8.47
N GLU A 16 -19.02 0.20 -8.86
CA GLU A 16 -20.11 -0.58 -8.23
C GLU A 16 -19.71 -1.17 -6.87
N VAL A 17 -18.48 -1.66 -6.75
CA VAL A 17 -18.01 -2.37 -5.56
C VAL A 17 -16.90 -1.56 -4.90
N PRO A 18 -17.19 -0.84 -3.79
CA PRO A 18 -16.18 -0.11 -3.07
C PRO A 18 -15.26 -1.04 -2.28
N GLU A 19 -14.03 -0.59 -2.09
CA GLU A 19 -13.03 -1.27 -1.27
C GLU A 19 -12.41 -0.28 -0.29
N GLY A 20 -11.87 -0.80 0.82
CA GLY A 20 -11.16 0.01 1.82
C GLY A 20 -12.01 1.14 2.40
N ALA A 21 -11.40 2.33 2.57
CA ALA A 21 -12.02 3.50 3.17
C ALA A 21 -13.20 4.04 2.35
N ALA A 22 -13.31 3.69 1.06
CA ALA A 22 -14.46 4.06 0.25
C ALA A 22 -15.77 3.42 0.75
N ASN A 23 -15.74 2.37 1.59
CA ASN A 23 -16.94 1.86 2.25
C ASN A 23 -17.64 2.90 3.15
N MET A 24 -16.92 3.95 3.58
CA MET A 24 -17.45 5.04 4.40
C MET A 24 -17.83 6.29 3.59
N ARG A 25 -17.78 6.23 2.26
CA ARG A 25 -18.09 7.39 1.38
C ARG A 25 -19.58 7.72 1.37
N GLU A 26 -19.90 8.98 1.10
CA GLU A 26 -21.27 9.40 0.78
C GLU A 26 -21.67 9.07 -0.66
N LYS A 27 -20.71 9.19 -1.61
CA LYS A 27 -20.91 8.94 -3.04
C LYS A 27 -19.61 8.57 -3.75
N ILE A 28 -19.72 8.09 -4.99
CA ILE A 28 -18.60 7.99 -5.93
C ILE A 28 -18.66 9.17 -6.89
N SER A 29 -17.51 9.72 -7.25
CA SER A 29 -17.41 10.76 -8.27
C SER A 29 -17.81 10.22 -9.64
N GLY A 30 -18.01 11.13 -10.60
CA GLY A 30 -17.92 10.75 -12.00
C GLY A 30 -16.47 10.48 -12.42
N GLU A 31 -16.24 10.49 -13.73
CA GLU A 31 -14.89 10.51 -14.29
C GLU A 31 -14.09 11.71 -13.74
N MET A 32 -12.81 11.48 -13.46
CA MET A 32 -11.87 12.49 -12.95
C MET A 32 -10.79 12.75 -14.00
N GLY A 33 -10.29 13.99 -14.11
CA GLY A 33 -9.23 14.32 -15.07
C GLY A 33 -7.83 13.93 -14.59
N GLU A 34 -7.64 13.93 -13.27
CA GLU A 34 -6.37 13.68 -12.59
C GLU A 34 -6.09 12.17 -12.53
N HIS A 35 -5.96 11.50 -13.67
CA HIS A 35 -5.55 10.09 -13.76
C HIS A 35 -4.75 9.79 -15.04
N ALA A 36 -4.16 8.59 -15.11
CA ALA A 36 -3.42 8.08 -16.28
C ALA A 36 -2.13 8.85 -16.69
N TYR A 37 -1.57 9.68 -15.80
CA TYR A 37 -0.22 10.21 -15.91
C TYR A 37 0.56 10.06 -14.59
N TRP A 38 1.89 9.98 -14.69
CA TRP A 38 2.78 9.98 -13.54
C TRP A 38 2.71 11.33 -12.85
N GLY A 39 2.32 11.34 -11.57
CA GLY A 39 2.02 12.56 -10.80
C GLY A 39 0.53 12.69 -10.44
N SER A 40 -0.37 12.08 -11.21
CA SER A 40 -1.82 12.12 -10.91
C SER A 40 -2.20 11.57 -9.53
N MET A 41 -1.34 10.73 -8.95
CA MET A 41 -1.48 10.27 -7.58
C MET A 41 -1.46 11.41 -6.56
N ARG A 42 -0.49 12.30 -6.71
CA ARG A 42 -0.27 13.47 -5.87
C ARG A 42 -1.34 14.52 -6.10
N ASP A 43 -1.70 14.78 -7.36
CA ASP A 43 -2.74 15.77 -7.70
C ASP A 43 -4.13 15.43 -7.12
N ARG A 44 -4.37 14.16 -6.77
CA ARG A 44 -5.60 13.71 -6.11
C ARG A 44 -5.60 13.88 -4.59
N LEU A 45 -4.46 14.23 -3.97
CA LEU A 45 -4.39 14.59 -2.55
C LEU A 45 -4.69 16.09 -2.42
N ALA A 46 -5.74 16.46 -1.69
CA ALA A 46 -6.11 17.88 -1.58
C ALA A 46 -5.00 18.70 -0.90
N ALA A 47 -4.28 18.11 0.07
CA ALA A 47 -3.14 18.73 0.72
C ALA A 47 -1.98 19.06 -0.26
N ALA A 48 -1.88 18.39 -1.41
CA ALA A 48 -0.83 18.66 -2.39
C ALA A 48 -1.04 19.98 -3.17
N GLN A 49 -2.14 20.71 -2.92
CA GLN A 49 -2.38 22.02 -3.52
C GLN A 49 -1.46 23.11 -2.92
N ASP A 50 -1.05 22.95 -1.66
CA ASP A 50 -0.25 23.93 -0.92
C ASP A 50 0.85 23.31 -0.02
N ASP A 51 0.90 21.99 0.13
CA ASP A 51 1.98 21.24 0.79
C ASP A 51 2.75 20.36 -0.21
N GLU A 52 4.08 20.35 -0.14
CA GLU A 52 4.92 19.47 -0.95
C GLU A 52 4.85 18.00 -0.48
N LEU A 53 4.31 17.73 0.71
CA LEU A 53 4.16 16.39 1.29
C LEU A 53 5.50 15.65 1.39
N THR A 54 6.53 16.36 1.87
CA THR A 54 7.91 15.85 1.99
C THR A 54 8.07 15.06 3.28
N GLY A 55 8.27 13.75 3.12
CA GLY A 55 8.53 12.78 4.16
C GLY A 55 9.92 12.93 4.78
N GLN A 56 9.99 12.67 6.08
CA GLN A 56 11.26 12.51 6.78
C GLN A 56 11.62 11.03 6.92
N LYS A 57 12.86 10.62 6.61
CA LYS A 57 13.28 9.26 6.97
C LYS A 57 13.20 9.07 8.48
N TRP A 58 12.77 7.88 8.90
CA TRP A 58 12.93 7.44 10.27
C TRP A 58 14.40 7.56 10.67
N SER A 59 14.71 8.40 11.66
CA SER A 59 16.06 8.53 12.19
C SER A 59 16.22 7.65 13.43
N ASP A 60 17.41 7.06 13.58
CA ASP A 60 17.79 6.24 14.73
C ASP A 60 17.62 6.99 16.07
N SER A 61 17.66 8.33 16.04
CA SER A 61 17.52 9.20 17.22
C SER A 61 16.12 9.22 17.84
N ASN A 62 15.05 8.89 17.09
CA ASN A 62 13.69 8.87 17.62
C ASN A 62 13.34 7.52 18.28
N ALA A 63 14.20 6.51 18.16
CA ALA A 63 13.93 5.16 18.61
C ALA A 63 14.02 4.94 20.13
N VAL A 64 14.62 5.86 20.90
CA VAL A 64 15.10 5.57 22.26
C VAL A 64 14.20 6.11 23.40
N ALA A 65 13.06 6.73 23.10
CA ALA A 65 12.30 7.40 24.17
C ALA A 65 11.50 6.49 25.12
N ASN A 66 11.36 5.17 24.88
CA ASN A 66 10.54 4.29 25.75
C ASN A 66 11.09 2.87 25.99
N ASN A 67 12.41 2.66 25.93
CA ASN A 67 13.02 1.40 26.37
C ASN A 67 13.15 1.34 27.91
N THR A 68 12.02 1.32 28.63
CA THR A 68 11.99 0.75 29.99
C THR A 68 11.86 -0.76 29.90
N ALA A 69 12.90 -1.43 29.41
CA ALA A 69 13.04 -2.87 29.60
C ALA A 69 14.53 -3.20 29.62
N HIS A 70 15.04 -3.42 30.83
CA HIS A 70 16.35 -3.98 31.09
C HIS A 70 16.67 -5.13 30.13
N GLN A 71 17.82 -5.03 29.47
CA GLN A 71 18.51 -6.15 28.82
C GLN A 71 18.85 -7.22 29.88
N SER A 72 17.89 -8.05 30.23
CA SER A 72 18.12 -9.36 30.83
C SER A 72 16.81 -10.15 30.79
N GLU A 73 16.89 -11.35 30.19
CA GLU A 73 15.86 -12.42 30.12
C GLU A 73 15.14 -12.56 28.77
N ARG A 74 15.57 -13.57 28.00
CA ARG A 74 15.08 -14.09 26.72
C ARG A 74 13.61 -14.60 26.70
N ASN A 75 12.75 -14.17 27.62
CA ASN A 75 11.38 -14.72 27.77
C ASN A 75 10.27 -13.70 28.09
N LYS A 76 10.51 -12.39 27.97
CA LYS A 76 9.45 -11.39 28.12
C LYS A 76 9.02 -10.87 26.75
N ARG A 77 7.71 -10.97 26.45
CA ARG A 77 7.08 -10.33 25.29
C ARG A 77 7.30 -8.82 25.40
N VAL A 78 8.35 -8.32 24.76
CA VAL A 78 8.67 -6.89 24.76
C VAL A 78 7.57 -6.18 23.97
N ARG A 79 6.99 -5.16 24.60
CA ARG A 79 6.10 -4.21 23.92
C ARG A 79 6.98 -3.10 23.36
N VAL A 80 6.92 -2.89 22.05
CA VAL A 80 7.69 -1.87 21.34
C VAL A 80 6.75 -0.88 20.70
N ARG A 81 7.05 0.41 20.88
CA ARG A 81 6.32 1.53 20.28
C ARG A 81 7.19 2.18 19.22
N VAL A 82 6.66 2.27 18.01
CA VAL A 82 7.32 2.93 16.88
C VAL A 82 6.67 4.32 16.71
N PRO A 83 7.42 5.43 16.93
CA PRO A 83 6.85 6.80 17.02
C PRO A 83 6.46 7.34 15.64
N GLY A 84 5.29 7.95 15.46
CA GLY A 84 4.93 8.50 14.14
C GLY A 84 5.96 9.47 13.55
N LYS A 85 6.03 9.56 12.22
CA LYS A 85 6.89 10.52 11.48
C LYS A 85 6.05 11.42 10.57
N LYS A 86 6.49 12.65 10.31
CA LYS A 86 5.81 13.53 9.36
C LYS A 86 5.76 12.90 7.96
N ASP A 87 4.61 12.95 7.30
CA ASP A 87 4.38 12.52 5.91
C ASP A 87 4.80 11.07 5.61
N LEU A 88 4.36 10.12 6.45
CA LEU A 88 4.47 8.70 6.12
C LEU A 88 3.49 8.35 5.00
N CYS A 89 3.99 7.87 3.87
CA CYS A 89 3.15 7.46 2.75
C CYS A 89 2.71 6.00 2.90
N VAL A 90 1.41 5.74 2.86
CA VAL A 90 0.83 4.39 2.94
C VAL A 90 -0.03 4.15 1.72
N ILE A 91 0.18 3.01 1.05
CA ILE A 91 -0.64 2.58 -0.08
C ILE A 91 -1.30 1.25 0.23
N ARG A 92 -2.60 1.16 -0.03
CA ARG A 92 -3.32 -0.10 -0.22
C ARG A 92 -3.77 -0.18 -1.67
N SER A 93 -3.23 -1.13 -2.42
CA SER A 93 -3.55 -1.34 -3.85
C SER A 93 -4.09 -2.75 -4.05
N GLY A 94 -5.34 -2.86 -4.47
CA GLY A 94 -6.07 -4.12 -4.50
C GLY A 94 -6.54 -4.56 -5.88
N GLN A 95 -6.75 -5.87 -5.98
CA GLN A 95 -7.17 -6.57 -7.18
C GLN A 95 -8.29 -7.55 -6.81
N ASP A 96 -9.37 -7.52 -7.57
CA ASP A 96 -10.57 -8.35 -7.38
C ASP A 96 -10.96 -9.02 -8.69
N TRP A 97 -10.75 -10.34 -8.77
CA TRP A 97 -11.17 -11.19 -9.90
C TRP A 97 -12.30 -12.15 -9.51
N SER A 98 -12.99 -11.88 -8.40
CA SER A 98 -14.09 -12.72 -7.89
C SER A 98 -15.27 -12.76 -8.87
N ALA A 99 -15.54 -11.65 -9.55
CA ALA A 99 -16.64 -11.50 -10.50
C ALA A 99 -16.20 -11.59 -11.98
N THR A 100 -14.92 -11.83 -12.27
CA THR A 100 -14.45 -11.85 -13.67
C THR A 100 -14.96 -13.04 -14.45
N LEU A 101 -15.17 -12.86 -15.76
CA LEU A 101 -15.44 -13.96 -16.68
C LEU A 101 -14.30 -15.01 -16.65
N PRO A 102 -14.58 -16.31 -16.84
CA PRO A 102 -13.55 -17.36 -16.73
C PRO A 102 -12.30 -17.14 -17.60
N ALA A 103 -12.49 -16.63 -18.83
CA ALA A 103 -11.38 -16.34 -19.73
C ALA A 103 -10.53 -15.16 -19.25
N GLU A 104 -11.16 -14.09 -18.74
CA GLU A 104 -10.48 -12.93 -18.16
C GLU A 104 -9.75 -13.30 -16.86
N ARG A 105 -10.38 -14.10 -16.00
CA ARG A 105 -9.77 -14.65 -14.77
C ARG A 105 -8.47 -15.38 -15.08
N LYS A 106 -8.55 -16.33 -16.03
CA LYS A 106 -7.39 -17.11 -16.47
C LYS A 106 -6.30 -16.19 -17.00
N LEU A 107 -6.66 -15.23 -17.86
CA LEU A 107 -5.72 -14.27 -18.43
C LEU A 107 -5.01 -13.45 -17.33
N TYR A 108 -5.75 -12.91 -16.35
CA TYR A 108 -5.18 -12.15 -15.24
C TYR A 108 -4.20 -13.00 -14.42
N LEU A 109 -4.63 -14.19 -13.99
CA LEU A 109 -3.85 -15.09 -13.14
C LEU A 109 -2.59 -15.63 -13.83
N GLU A 110 -2.63 -15.83 -15.15
CA GLU A 110 -1.49 -16.36 -15.91
C GLU A 110 -0.52 -15.27 -16.40
N THR A 111 -0.92 -14.00 -16.42
CA THR A 111 -0.11 -12.93 -17.02
C THR A 111 0.20 -11.77 -16.08
N MET A 112 -0.82 -11.08 -15.57
CA MET A 112 -0.63 -9.85 -14.77
C MET A 112 -0.32 -10.18 -13.30
N HIS A 113 -1.00 -11.15 -12.71
CA HIS A 113 -0.81 -11.51 -11.31
C HIS A 113 0.63 -11.96 -10.97
N PRO A 114 1.32 -12.77 -11.81
CA PRO A 114 2.72 -13.10 -11.56
C PRO A 114 3.67 -11.90 -11.61
N MET A 115 3.39 -10.89 -12.45
CA MET A 115 4.16 -9.64 -12.47
C MET A 115 3.92 -8.83 -11.20
N LEU A 116 2.67 -8.77 -10.73
CA LEU A 116 2.32 -8.16 -9.46
C LEU A 116 3.08 -8.81 -8.30
N ILE A 117 3.06 -10.14 -8.19
CA ILE A 117 3.77 -10.88 -7.14
C ILE A 117 5.25 -10.50 -7.12
N LYS A 118 5.93 -10.51 -8.27
CA LYS A 118 7.35 -10.10 -8.35
C LYS A 118 7.60 -8.68 -7.86
N GLY A 119 6.70 -7.75 -8.19
CA GLY A 119 6.79 -6.38 -7.68
C GLY A 119 6.59 -6.27 -6.19
N MET A 120 5.65 -7.05 -5.63
CA MET A 120 5.41 -7.10 -4.19
C MET A 120 6.54 -7.79 -3.43
N GLU A 121 7.14 -8.85 -3.98
CA GLU A 121 8.32 -9.53 -3.45
C GLU A 121 9.52 -8.60 -3.41
N PHE A 122 9.78 -7.85 -4.49
CA PHE A 122 10.83 -6.82 -4.49
C PHE A 122 10.60 -5.77 -3.39
N LEU A 123 9.38 -5.24 -3.24
CA LEU A 123 9.09 -4.27 -2.19
C LEU A 123 9.24 -4.87 -0.77
N ARG A 124 8.97 -6.17 -0.60
CA ARG A 124 9.13 -6.87 0.67
C ARG A 124 10.61 -7.08 1.00
N ASP A 125 11.39 -7.55 0.04
CA ASP A 125 12.76 -8.05 0.27
C ASP A 125 13.83 -6.96 0.08
N ASP A 126 13.64 -6.08 -0.90
CA ASP A 126 14.60 -5.06 -1.32
C ASP A 126 14.06 -3.62 -1.22
N GLY A 127 12.79 -3.46 -0.82
CA GLY A 127 12.08 -2.18 -0.85
C GLY A 127 12.71 -1.09 0.01
N GLN A 128 13.45 -1.44 1.07
CA GLN A 128 14.14 -0.45 1.90
C GLN A 128 15.12 0.40 1.09
N SER A 129 15.77 -0.17 0.07
CA SER A 129 16.72 0.53 -0.79
C SER A 129 16.10 1.71 -1.55
N ILE A 130 14.77 1.72 -1.68
CA ILE A 130 13.99 2.74 -2.37
C ILE A 130 12.93 3.40 -1.47
N GLY A 131 13.10 3.29 -0.15
CA GLY A 131 12.23 3.97 0.83
C GLY A 131 10.96 3.21 1.23
N CYS A 132 10.76 1.97 0.81
CA CYS A 132 9.66 1.13 1.32
C CYS A 132 10.08 0.42 2.61
N TYR A 133 9.48 0.79 3.74
CA TYR A 133 9.79 0.20 5.05
C TYR A 133 9.25 -1.22 5.21
N THR A 134 8.03 -1.45 4.73
CA THR A 134 7.40 -2.76 4.80
C THR A 134 6.35 -2.86 3.71
N ASN A 135 6.27 -4.02 3.07
CA ASN A 135 5.26 -4.33 2.09
C ASN A 135 4.77 -5.77 2.28
N ASN A 136 3.46 -5.96 2.25
CA ASN A 136 2.86 -7.28 2.20
C ASN A 136 1.83 -7.37 1.08
N LEU A 137 1.83 -8.48 0.36
CA LEU A 137 0.71 -8.88 -0.49
C LEU A 137 -0.16 -9.86 0.31
N TRP A 138 -1.42 -9.50 0.53
CA TRP A 138 -2.35 -10.31 1.32
C TRP A 138 -3.51 -10.78 0.47
N ASP A 139 -3.92 -12.03 0.67
CA ASP A 139 -5.23 -12.52 0.26
C ASP A 139 -6.30 -12.00 1.21
N VAL A 140 -7.44 -11.60 0.65
CA VAL A 140 -8.64 -11.32 1.45
C VAL A 140 -9.25 -12.64 1.86
N VAL A 141 -9.45 -12.82 3.16
CA VAL A 141 -10.06 -14.02 3.73
C VAL A 141 -11.55 -13.83 4.00
N ASP A 142 -12.31 -14.90 3.84
CA ASP A 142 -13.69 -14.94 4.32
C ASP A 142 -13.72 -14.85 5.85
N SER A 143 -14.49 -13.91 6.39
CA SER A 143 -14.52 -13.66 7.84
C SER A 143 -15.15 -14.79 8.66
N SER A 144 -15.96 -15.65 8.03
CA SER A 144 -16.63 -16.78 8.67
C SER A 144 -15.79 -18.06 8.65
N THR A 145 -15.03 -18.30 7.57
CA THR A 145 -14.24 -19.53 7.40
C THR A 145 -12.74 -19.33 7.59
N SER A 146 -12.25 -18.09 7.54
CA SER A 146 -10.83 -17.74 7.48
C SER A 146 -10.09 -18.29 6.25
N GLU A 147 -10.82 -18.64 5.18
CA GLU A 147 -10.23 -19.15 3.94
C GLU A 147 -9.89 -18.03 2.95
N ALA A 148 -8.73 -18.13 2.31
CA ALA A 148 -8.24 -17.23 1.26
C ALA A 148 -8.74 -17.65 -0.13
N ASN A 149 -10.06 -17.76 -0.31
CA ASN A 149 -10.68 -18.26 -1.56
C ASN A 149 -11.57 -17.22 -2.27
N LEU A 150 -11.54 -15.95 -1.83
CA LEU A 150 -12.41 -14.90 -2.35
C LEU A 150 -11.97 -14.34 -3.71
N GLY A 151 -10.77 -14.69 -4.19
CA GLY A 151 -10.25 -14.16 -5.45
C GLY A 151 -9.98 -12.66 -5.38
N LYS A 152 -9.47 -12.21 -4.23
CA LYS A 152 -9.11 -10.82 -3.99
C LYS A 152 -7.77 -10.75 -3.26
N THR A 153 -6.90 -9.86 -3.69
CA THR A 153 -5.64 -9.54 -3.02
C THR A 153 -5.47 -8.04 -2.86
N TYR A 154 -4.59 -7.63 -1.95
CA TYR A 154 -4.07 -6.27 -1.94
C TYR A 154 -2.63 -6.21 -1.43
N GLY A 155 -1.85 -5.34 -2.04
CA GLY A 155 -0.57 -4.87 -1.51
C GLY A 155 -0.82 -3.79 -0.46
N LEU A 156 -0.20 -3.91 0.70
CA LEU A 156 -0.14 -2.87 1.73
C LEU A 156 1.33 -2.50 1.95
N GLY A 157 1.68 -1.29 1.50
CA GLY A 157 3.05 -0.77 1.56
C GLY A 157 3.14 0.51 2.37
N PHE A 158 4.22 0.64 3.15
CA PHE A 158 4.56 1.84 3.90
C PHE A 158 5.88 2.39 3.35
N PHE A 159 5.87 3.64 2.92
CA PHE A 159 6.97 4.35 2.31
C PHE A 159 7.37 5.56 3.15
N ASP A 160 8.66 5.85 3.18
CA ASP A 160 9.24 6.99 3.91
C ASP A 160 8.73 8.35 3.43
N ASP A 161 8.38 8.43 2.15
CA ASP A 161 7.96 9.64 1.44
C ASP A 161 7.02 9.26 0.27
N LEU A 162 6.11 10.17 -0.10
CA LEU A 162 5.26 10.02 -1.28
C LEU A 162 6.09 9.88 -2.57
N SER A 163 7.20 10.61 -2.67
CA SER A 163 8.14 10.58 -3.79
C SER A 163 8.85 9.24 -3.96
N SER A 164 9.06 8.47 -2.88
CA SER A 164 9.59 7.10 -2.95
C SER A 164 8.61 6.16 -3.64
N LEU A 165 7.31 6.29 -3.32
CA LEU A 165 6.26 5.55 -4.02
C LEU A 165 6.10 6.02 -5.48
N GLU A 166 6.20 7.33 -5.75
CA GLU A 166 6.21 7.87 -7.11
C GLU A 166 7.40 7.34 -7.92
N TYR A 167 8.59 7.28 -7.33
CA TYR A 167 9.79 6.76 -7.95
C TYR A 167 9.61 5.28 -8.33
N TRP A 168 9.16 4.45 -7.38
CA TRP A 168 8.92 3.03 -7.63
C TRP A 168 7.92 2.83 -8.77
N SER A 169 6.76 3.49 -8.67
CA SER A 169 5.68 3.32 -9.63
C SER A 169 6.04 3.84 -11.03
N LYS A 170 6.76 4.96 -11.13
CA LYS A 170 7.13 5.56 -12.42
C LYS A 170 8.33 4.88 -13.09
N SER A 171 9.28 4.37 -12.30
CA SER A 171 10.65 4.15 -12.79
C SER A 171 11.22 2.78 -12.48
N HIS A 172 10.72 2.08 -11.45
CA HIS A 172 11.25 0.77 -11.11
C HIS A 172 10.70 -0.31 -12.06
N GLN A 173 11.58 -1.17 -12.58
CA GLN A 173 11.21 -2.16 -13.60
C GLN A 173 10.04 -3.04 -13.17
N THR A 174 9.96 -3.39 -11.89
CA THR A 174 8.87 -4.25 -11.40
C THR A 174 7.49 -3.60 -11.54
N HIS A 175 7.34 -2.29 -11.33
CA HIS A 175 6.05 -1.63 -11.58
C HIS A 175 5.84 -1.31 -13.07
N ILE A 176 6.90 -1.00 -13.82
CA ILE A 176 6.82 -0.85 -15.28
C ILE A 176 6.30 -2.14 -15.93
N ASP A 177 6.75 -3.30 -15.47
CA ASP A 177 6.28 -4.60 -15.94
C ASP A 177 4.79 -4.83 -15.61
N ILE A 178 4.35 -4.47 -14.40
CA ILE A 178 2.93 -4.54 -14.01
C ILE A 178 2.09 -3.64 -14.90
N PHE A 179 2.51 -2.39 -15.10
CA PHE A 179 1.77 -1.41 -15.91
C PHE A 179 1.73 -1.82 -17.39
N GLY A 180 2.87 -2.26 -17.95
CA GLY A 180 2.93 -2.80 -19.31
C GLY A 180 2.08 -4.06 -19.48
N GLY A 181 2.08 -4.94 -18.48
CA GLY A 181 1.23 -6.11 -18.38
C GLY A 181 -0.25 -5.75 -18.41
N PHE A 182 -0.66 -4.71 -17.66
CA PHE A 182 -2.02 -4.19 -17.68
C PHE A 182 -2.42 -3.64 -19.06
N LEU A 183 -1.55 -2.88 -19.74
CA LEU A 183 -1.84 -2.37 -21.09
C LEU A 183 -2.05 -3.52 -22.10
N MET A 184 -1.22 -4.55 -22.03
CA MET A 184 -1.36 -5.77 -22.84
C MET A 184 -2.65 -6.52 -22.54
N TYR A 185 -2.99 -6.64 -21.26
CA TYR A 185 -4.22 -7.25 -20.76
C TYR A 185 -5.46 -6.49 -21.27
N ALA A 186 -5.51 -5.18 -21.09
CA ALA A 186 -6.62 -4.34 -21.53
C ALA A 186 -6.82 -4.40 -23.05
N LYS A 187 -5.72 -4.38 -23.81
CA LYS A 187 -5.76 -4.53 -25.27
C LYS A 187 -6.34 -5.87 -25.70
N LYS A 188 -5.98 -6.98 -25.05
CA LYS A 188 -6.51 -8.33 -25.35
C LYS A 188 -8.02 -8.43 -25.13
N LEU A 189 -8.56 -7.63 -24.22
CA LEU A 189 -9.98 -7.60 -23.87
C LEU A 189 -10.73 -6.44 -24.54
N ASN A 190 -10.10 -5.75 -25.50
CA ASN A 190 -10.67 -4.58 -26.17
C ASN A 190 -11.19 -3.51 -25.19
N ASN A 191 -10.49 -3.32 -24.06
CA ASN A 191 -10.84 -2.42 -22.96
C ASN A 191 -12.19 -2.72 -22.27
N VAL A 192 -12.74 -3.93 -22.44
CA VAL A 192 -13.92 -4.39 -21.70
C VAL A 192 -13.44 -5.28 -20.56
N LEU A 193 -13.32 -4.69 -19.36
CA LEU A 193 -12.74 -5.33 -18.19
C LEU A 193 -13.80 -5.54 -17.12
N SER A 194 -13.77 -6.71 -16.49
CA SER A 194 -14.53 -7.00 -15.27
C SER A 194 -13.65 -7.14 -14.03
N LEU A 195 -12.32 -7.13 -14.19
CA LEU A 195 -11.36 -7.07 -13.10
C LEU A 195 -11.50 -5.76 -12.31
N GLY A 196 -11.74 -5.88 -11.00
CA GLY A 196 -11.77 -4.75 -10.08
C GLY A 196 -10.36 -4.38 -9.62
N LEU A 197 -9.88 -3.22 -10.03
CA LEU A 197 -8.62 -2.62 -9.54
C LEU A 197 -8.92 -1.34 -8.77
N PHE A 198 -8.23 -1.15 -7.64
CA PHE A 198 -8.29 0.09 -6.89
C PHE A 198 -6.97 0.38 -6.18
N HIS A 199 -6.78 1.66 -5.83
CA HIS A 199 -5.85 1.99 -4.75
C HIS A 199 -6.41 3.08 -3.87
N GLU A 200 -5.89 3.11 -2.66
CA GLU A 200 -6.10 4.17 -1.70
C GLU A 200 -4.76 4.53 -1.06
N ILE A 201 -4.50 5.82 -0.92
CA ILE A 201 -3.20 6.32 -0.46
C ILE A 201 -3.41 7.37 0.60
N TYR A 202 -2.60 7.27 1.64
CA TYR A 202 -2.59 8.13 2.80
C TYR A 202 -1.20 8.75 2.93
N VAL A 203 -1.12 10.03 3.27
CA VAL A 203 0.13 10.69 3.65
C VAL A 203 -0.03 11.22 5.07
N LEU A 204 0.51 10.51 6.04
CA LEU A 204 0.12 10.67 7.44
C LEU A 204 1.05 11.62 8.18
N GLU A 205 0.46 12.52 8.97
CA GLU A 205 1.17 13.29 10.00
C GLU A 205 1.58 12.41 11.19
N GLU A 206 2.49 12.92 12.03
CA GLU A 206 3.06 12.18 13.17
C GLU A 206 2.00 11.64 14.14
N ASP A 207 1.02 12.48 14.48
CA ASP A 207 -0.05 12.18 15.43
C ASP A 207 -1.16 11.31 14.84
N GLN A 208 -1.17 11.11 13.52
CA GLN A 208 -2.12 10.25 12.80
C GLN A 208 -1.67 8.76 12.79
N GLN A 209 -0.54 8.45 13.41
CA GLN A 209 0.11 7.13 13.38
C GLN A 209 0.09 6.44 14.74
N PHE A 210 -0.23 5.15 14.74
CA PHE A 210 -0.15 4.34 15.95
C PHE A 210 0.37 2.94 15.64
N PHE A 211 1.63 2.70 15.98
CA PHE A 211 2.31 1.41 15.77
C PHE A 211 2.78 0.82 17.10
N GLU A 212 2.20 -0.30 17.50
CA GLU A 212 2.56 -1.04 18.71
C GLU A 212 2.74 -2.53 18.38
N TYR A 213 3.82 -3.12 18.88
CA TYR A 213 4.19 -4.50 18.65
C TYR A 213 4.40 -5.21 19.99
N VAL A 214 3.90 -6.43 20.12
CA VAL A 214 4.04 -7.23 21.35
C VAL A 214 4.54 -8.62 21.01
N GLY A 215 5.83 -8.87 21.29
CA GLY A 215 6.45 -10.16 20.99
C GLY A 215 6.54 -10.49 19.50
N CYS A 216 6.63 -9.47 18.65
CA CYS A 216 6.82 -9.62 17.21
C CYS A 216 8.30 -9.77 16.85
N HIS A 217 8.59 -10.38 15.69
CA HIS A 217 9.93 -10.40 15.11
C HIS A 217 10.38 -8.97 14.74
N GLU A 218 11.67 -8.68 14.77
CA GLU A 218 12.22 -7.33 14.50
C GLU A 218 11.92 -6.80 13.10
N GLU A 219 11.71 -7.69 12.13
CA GLU A 219 11.34 -7.34 10.74
C GLU A 219 9.82 -7.14 10.56
N THR A 220 9.01 -7.21 11.64
CA THR A 220 7.55 -7.11 11.55
C THR A 220 7.09 -5.66 11.36
N GLY A 221 6.50 -5.38 10.20
CA GLY A 221 5.85 -4.09 9.94
C GLY A 221 6.82 -2.91 10.08
N MET A 222 6.42 -1.89 10.84
CA MET A 222 7.22 -0.68 11.08
C MET A 222 8.39 -0.87 12.05
N LEU A 223 8.52 -2.04 12.71
CA LEU A 223 9.78 -2.35 13.40
C LEU A 223 10.96 -2.36 12.42
N ASN A 224 10.69 -2.77 11.18
CA ASN A 224 11.67 -2.79 10.10
C ASN A 224 12.19 -1.38 9.71
N ALA A 225 11.47 -0.32 10.09
CA ALA A 225 11.86 1.06 9.82
C ALA A 225 12.90 1.61 10.83
N MET A 226 13.09 0.95 11.97
CA MET A 226 13.81 1.49 13.13
C MET A 226 15.33 1.17 13.14
N GLY A 227 15.86 0.59 12.07
CA GLY A 227 17.22 0.04 12.06
C GLY A 227 17.34 -1.21 12.95
N LYS A 228 18.44 -1.97 12.80
CA LYS A 228 18.68 -3.14 13.67
C LYS A 228 18.99 -2.63 15.09
N ILE A 229 18.20 -3.05 16.07
CA ILE A 229 18.41 -2.78 17.51
C ILE A 229 19.53 -3.66 18.05
#